data_AF-A0A536KBV6-F1
#
_entry.id   AF-A0A536KBV6-F1
#
_cell.length_a   1.000
_cell.length_b   1.000
_cell.length_c   1.000
_cell.angle_alpha   90.00
_cell.angle_beta   90.00
_cell.angle_gamma   90.00
#
_symmetry.space_group_name_H-M   'P 1'
#
loop_
_entity.id
_entity.type
_entity.pdbx_description
1 polymer ?
#
loop_
_entity_poly.entity_id
_entity_poly.type
_entity_poly.pdbx_seq_one_letter_code
_entity_poly.pdbx_strand_id
1 'polypeptide(L)'
;MPHELLWVVVVVVAIAVLLLIALTSVMRRRNKPFRTQMFPANYVEPYERRIDEVERMFVNQPREAVAAAKLLVDDMLTRMGYPVRISNDERVRDLRHYSRSHADRYRVATGLKANPTTEDLRRALQAYLDTARDLCGDARKSHHVPAEETRRPEIAG
;
A
#
# COMPACT_ATOMS: atom_id res chain seq x y z
N MET A 1 -9.00 49.60 8.11
CA MET A 1 -7.99 48.52 8.05
C MET A 1 -8.05 47.49 9.21
N PRO A 2 -9.23 46.97 9.67
CA PRO A 2 -9.24 45.79 10.56
C PRO A 2 -9.96 44.53 10.01
N HIS A 3 -10.63 44.58 8.85
CA HIS A 3 -11.42 43.43 8.34
C HIS A 3 -10.56 42.35 7.65
N GLU A 4 -9.39 42.69 7.12
CA GLU A 4 -8.48 41.71 6.49
C GLU A 4 -7.83 40.77 7.53
N LEU A 5 -7.44 41.29 8.70
CA LEU A 5 -6.89 40.47 9.79
C LEU A 5 -7.94 39.51 10.36
N LEU A 6 -9.21 39.92 10.44
CA LEU A 6 -10.31 39.07 10.89
C LEU A 6 -10.55 37.89 9.94
N TRP A 7 -10.53 38.13 8.63
CA TRP A 7 -10.70 37.06 7.65
C TRP A 7 -9.53 36.06 7.64
N VAL A 8 -8.30 36.55 7.78
CA VAL A 8 -7.10 35.69 7.87
C VAL A 8 -7.17 34.79 9.11
N VAL A 9 -7.55 35.33 10.28
CA VAL A 9 -7.70 34.54 11.50
C VAL A 9 -8.78 33.47 11.34
N VAL A 10 -9.93 33.81 10.74
CA VAL A 10 -11.01 32.85 10.48
C VAL A 10 -10.55 31.72 9.56
N VAL A 11 -9.80 32.04 8.49
CA VAL A 11 -9.27 31.03 7.56
C VAL A 11 -8.27 30.10 8.25
N VAL A 12 -7.35 30.65 9.06
CA VAL A 12 -6.36 29.85 9.79
C VAL A 12 -7.04 28.91 10.79
N VAL A 13 -8.04 29.40 11.53
CA VAL A 13 -8.81 28.58 12.48
C VAL A 13 -9.60 27.50 11.76
N ALA A 14 -10.24 27.82 10.62
CA ALA A 14 -10.95 26.84 9.81
C ALA A 14 -10.02 25.73 9.29
N ILE A 15 -8.83 26.09 8.81
CA ILE A 15 -7.82 25.12 8.36
C ILE A 15 -7.34 24.26 9.54
N ALA A 16 -7.06 24.86 10.69
CA ALA A 16 -6.63 24.12 11.89
C ALA A 16 -7.71 23.13 12.36
N VAL A 17 -8.98 23.54 12.36
CA VAL A 17 -10.11 22.68 12.69
C VAL A 17 -10.28 21.56 11.67
N LEU A 18 -10.15 21.84 10.37
CA LEU A 18 -10.19 20.82 9.33
C LEU A 18 -9.06 19.80 9.45
N LEU A 19 -7.84 20.25 9.75
CA LEU A 19 -6.69 19.38 10.01
C LEU A 19 -6.90 18.52 11.26
N LEU A 20 -7.50 19.07 12.31
CA LEU A 20 -7.79 18.35 13.55
C LEU A 20 -8.92 17.33 13.37
N ILE A 21 -9.96 17.67 12.58
CA ILE A 21 -11.02 16.74 12.19
C ILE A 21 -10.45 15.62 11.30
N ALA A 22 -9.54 15.94 10.38
CA ALA A 22 -8.85 14.95 9.56
C ALA A 22 -8.01 13.99 10.42
N LEU A 23 -7.23 14.49 11.39
CA LEU A 23 -6.47 13.66 12.33
C LEU A 23 -7.38 12.76 13.18
N THR A 24 -8.48 13.29 13.72
CA THR A 24 -9.39 12.52 14.60
C THR A 24 -10.22 11.49 13.82
N SER A 25 -10.57 11.77 12.56
CA SER A 25 -11.27 10.86 11.65
C SER A 25 -10.47 9.59 11.34
N VAL A 26 -9.15 9.72 11.20
CA VAL A 26 -8.24 8.60 10.91
C VAL A 26 -8.23 7.59 12.06
N MET A 27 -8.32 8.06 13.30
CA MET A 27 -8.29 7.19 14.48
C MET A 27 -9.61 6.44 14.72
N ARG A 28 -10.76 6.97 14.24
CA ARG A 28 -12.09 6.35 14.36
C ARG A 28 -12.41 5.30 13.28
N ARG A 29 -11.61 5.16 12.22
CA ARG A 29 -11.81 4.13 11.18
C ARG A 29 -11.27 2.74 11.54
N ARG A 30 -10.89 2.51 12.81
CA ARG A 30 -10.17 1.31 13.25
C ARG A 30 -11.00 0.00 13.26
N ASN A 31 -12.34 0.06 13.21
CA ASN A 31 -13.19 -1.13 13.47
C ASN A 31 -14.27 -1.45 12.40
N LYS A 32 -14.00 -1.24 11.10
CA LYS A 32 -14.84 -1.91 10.09
C LYS A 32 -14.16 -3.23 9.69
N PRO A 33 -14.84 -4.39 9.75
CA PRO A 33 -14.28 -5.61 9.20
C PRO A 33 -14.10 -5.42 7.69
N PHE A 34 -12.87 -5.17 7.26
CA PHE A 34 -12.53 -5.03 5.86
C PHE A 34 -12.58 -6.43 5.25
N ARG A 35 -13.45 -6.65 4.25
CA ARG A 35 -13.39 -7.85 3.43
C ARG A 35 -12.16 -7.72 2.55
N THR A 36 -11.06 -8.29 3.02
CA THR A 36 -9.83 -8.40 2.25
C THR A 36 -10.09 -9.36 1.10
N GLN A 37 -10.06 -8.83 -0.11
CA GLN A 37 -10.08 -9.63 -1.34
C GLN A 37 -8.65 -9.83 -1.82
N MET A 38 -8.43 -10.91 -2.54
CA MET A 38 -7.16 -11.09 -3.23
C MET A 38 -6.96 -9.99 -4.29
N PHE A 39 -5.70 -9.69 -4.64
CA PHE A 39 -5.43 -8.68 -5.65
C PHE A 39 -6.09 -9.07 -7.00
N PRO A 40 -6.92 -8.21 -7.62
CA PRO A 40 -7.70 -8.64 -8.78
C PRO A 40 -6.83 -8.81 -10.03
N ALA A 41 -7.01 -9.92 -10.75
CA ALA A 41 -6.14 -10.31 -11.87
C ALA A 41 -6.10 -9.30 -13.03
N ASN A 42 -7.19 -8.56 -13.26
CA ASN A 42 -7.27 -7.52 -14.28
C ASN A 42 -6.35 -6.32 -14.02
N TYR A 43 -5.83 -6.16 -12.80
CA TYR A 43 -4.86 -5.12 -12.46
C TYR A 43 -3.40 -5.60 -12.57
N VAL A 44 -3.13 -6.88 -12.80
CA VAL A 44 -1.74 -7.39 -12.76
C VAL A 44 -0.86 -6.74 -13.82
N GLU A 45 -1.28 -6.75 -15.08
CA GLU A 45 -0.48 -6.23 -16.19
C GLU A 45 -0.16 -4.72 -16.10
N PRO A 46 -1.11 -3.83 -15.74
CA PRO A 46 -0.78 -2.43 -15.47
C PRO A 46 0.23 -2.23 -14.33
N TYR A 47 0.19 -3.06 -13.28
CA TYR A 47 1.09 -2.93 -12.14
C TYR A 47 2.48 -3.49 -12.42
N GLU A 48 2.59 -4.58 -13.17
CA GLU A 48 3.88 -5.09 -13.64
C GLU A 48 4.63 -4.06 -14.47
N ARG A 49 3.96 -3.38 -15.40
CA ARG A 49 4.58 -2.26 -16.15
C ARG A 49 5.07 -1.15 -15.22
N ARG A 50 4.30 -0.84 -14.18
CA ARG A 50 4.69 0.20 -13.22
C ARG A 50 5.85 -0.22 -12.32
N ILE A 51 5.97 -1.51 -11.99
CA ILE A 51 7.14 -2.07 -11.31
C ILE A 51 8.40 -1.79 -12.14
N ASP A 52 8.36 -2.09 -13.44
CA ASP A 52 9.50 -1.88 -14.35
C ASP A 52 9.88 -0.40 -14.52
N GLU A 53 8.89 0.50 -14.53
CA GLU A 53 9.10 1.94 -14.58
C GLU A 53 9.80 2.45 -13.32
N VAL A 54 9.34 2.01 -12.14
CA VAL A 54 9.89 2.42 -10.86
C VAL A 54 11.32 1.88 -10.67
N GLU A 55 11.60 0.67 -11.14
CA GLU A 55 12.95 0.10 -11.12
C GLU A 55 13.93 0.90 -12.00
N ARG A 56 13.51 1.29 -13.22
CA ARG A 56 14.30 2.17 -14.10
C ARG A 56 14.53 3.56 -13.52
N MET A 57 13.55 4.11 -12.80
CA MET A 57 13.65 5.42 -12.16
C MET A 57 14.77 5.48 -11.12
N PHE A 58 15.07 4.36 -10.45
CA PHE A 58 16.07 4.30 -9.37
C PHE A 58 17.47 4.73 -9.82
N VAL A 59 17.82 4.50 -11.08
CA VAL A 59 19.14 4.86 -11.64
C VAL A 59 19.42 6.35 -11.52
N ASN A 60 18.40 7.18 -11.79
CA ASN A 60 18.54 8.63 -11.82
C ASN A 60 17.97 9.31 -10.56
N GLN A 61 16.96 8.70 -9.94
CA GLN A 61 16.14 9.29 -8.88
C GLN A 61 15.86 8.25 -7.79
N PRO A 62 16.87 7.85 -6.99
CA PRO A 62 16.75 6.71 -6.08
C PRO A 62 15.78 6.95 -4.92
N ARG A 63 15.65 8.20 -4.43
CA ARG A 63 14.72 8.51 -3.33
C ARG A 63 13.27 8.51 -3.83
N GLU A 64 13.05 9.10 -4.99
CA GLU A 64 11.76 9.18 -5.66
C GLU A 64 11.29 7.79 -6.08
N ALA A 65 12.19 6.93 -6.56
CA ALA A 65 11.89 5.52 -6.88
C ALA A 65 11.40 4.74 -5.66
N VAL A 66 12.06 4.89 -4.51
CA VAL A 66 11.61 4.25 -3.26
C VAL A 66 10.25 4.78 -2.83
N ALA A 67 10.01 6.09 -2.91
CA ALA A 67 8.71 6.68 -2.60
C ALA A 67 7.61 6.18 -3.55
N ALA A 68 7.90 6.09 -4.85
CA ALA A 68 6.98 5.57 -5.84
C ALA A 68 6.65 4.08 -5.63
N ALA A 69 7.65 3.26 -5.26
CA ALA A 69 7.45 1.86 -4.92
C ALA A 69 6.55 1.69 -3.69
N LYS A 70 6.73 2.54 -2.67
CA LYS A 70 5.84 2.55 -1.50
C LYS A 70 4.40 2.87 -1.90
N LEU A 71 4.19 3.92 -2.70
CA LEU A 71 2.87 4.32 -3.18
C LEU A 71 2.21 3.22 -4.03
N LEU A 72 3.00 2.52 -4.84
CA LEU A 72 2.55 1.39 -5.63
C LEU A 72 1.97 0.28 -4.74
N VAL A 73 2.73 -0.15 -3.73
CA VAL A 73 2.28 -1.19 -2.78
C VAL A 73 1.06 -0.69 -1.99
N ASP A 74 1.06 0.56 -1.53
CA ASP A 74 -0.09 1.13 -0.80
C ASP A 74 -1.38 1.10 -1.63
N ASP A 75 -1.29 1.44 -2.93
CA ASP A 75 -2.43 1.40 -3.86
C ASP A 75 -2.92 -0.05 -4.10
N MET A 76 -2.00 -1.02 -4.25
CA MET A 76 -2.35 -2.44 -4.35
C MET A 76 -3.10 -2.93 -3.12
N LEU A 77 -2.60 -2.61 -1.93
CA LEU A 77 -3.24 -2.96 -0.67
C LEU A 77 -4.61 -2.29 -0.56
N THR A 78 -4.75 -1.04 -0.97
CA THR A 78 -6.05 -0.35 -0.98
C THR A 78 -7.06 -1.02 -1.91
N ARG A 79 -6.64 -1.51 -3.08
CA ARG A 79 -7.51 -2.29 -3.97
C ARG A 79 -7.92 -3.64 -3.40
N MET A 80 -7.08 -4.24 -2.56
CA MET A 80 -7.44 -5.44 -1.80
C MET A 80 -8.40 -5.17 -0.64
N GLY A 81 -8.79 -3.91 -0.41
CA GLY A 81 -9.71 -3.53 0.65
C GLY A 81 -9.03 -3.12 1.95
N TYR A 82 -7.69 -3.06 1.99
CA TYR A 82 -6.98 -2.49 3.14
C TYR A 82 -7.19 -0.99 3.19
N PRO A 83 -7.38 -0.40 4.37
CA PRO A 83 -7.55 1.04 4.46
C PRO A 83 -6.26 1.76 4.09
N VAL A 84 -6.40 2.99 3.61
CA VAL A 84 -5.28 3.91 3.55
C VAL A 84 -4.83 4.20 4.99
N ARG A 85 -3.58 3.86 5.31
CA ARG A 85 -2.99 4.08 6.63
C ARG A 85 -2.02 5.24 6.59
N ILE A 86 -2.00 6.03 7.66
CA ILE A 86 -1.05 7.14 7.81
C ILE A 86 0.28 6.64 8.39
N SER A 87 0.25 5.61 9.25
CA SER A 87 1.46 5.07 9.88
C SER A 87 1.95 3.77 9.23
N ASN A 88 3.28 3.66 9.07
CA ASN A 88 3.96 2.44 8.64
C ASN A 88 3.70 1.25 9.57
N ASP A 89 3.59 1.47 10.89
CA ASP A 89 3.34 0.40 11.87
C ASP A 89 1.93 -0.19 11.74
N GLU A 90 0.94 0.65 11.47
CA GLU A 90 -0.44 0.20 11.19
C GLU A 90 -0.46 -0.63 9.91
N ARG A 91 0.33 -0.23 8.90
CA ARG A 91 0.43 -0.96 7.64
C ARG A 91 1.12 -2.32 7.78
N VAL A 92 2.21 -2.40 8.53
CA VAL A 92 2.86 -3.69 8.83
C VAL A 92 1.88 -4.64 9.51
N ARG A 93 1.05 -4.14 10.44
CA ARG A 93 0.04 -4.96 11.12
C ARG A 93 -1.01 -5.51 10.15
N ASP A 94 -1.51 -4.68 9.25
CA ASP A 94 -2.46 -5.08 8.21
C ASP A 94 -1.86 -6.16 7.28
N LEU A 95 -0.62 -5.98 6.83
CA LEU A 95 0.10 -6.97 6.03
C LEU A 95 0.28 -8.29 6.77
N ARG A 96 0.50 -8.29 8.09
CA ARG A 96 0.63 -9.54 8.87
C ARG A 96 -0.62 -10.41 8.82
N HIS A 97 -1.80 -9.80 8.67
CA HIS A 97 -3.05 -10.53 8.50
C HIS A 97 -3.15 -11.22 7.14
N TYR A 98 -2.48 -10.68 6.11
CA TYR A 98 -2.41 -11.30 4.78
C TYR A 98 -1.28 -12.33 4.69
N SER A 99 -0.06 -11.92 5.05
CA SER A 99 1.15 -12.74 4.99
C SER A 99 2.22 -12.14 5.89
N ARG A 100 2.74 -12.95 6.82
CA ARG A 100 3.91 -12.56 7.65
C ARG A 100 5.11 -12.18 6.79
N SER A 101 5.33 -12.87 5.67
CA SER A 101 6.49 -12.61 4.79
C SER A 101 6.42 -11.21 4.17
N HIS A 102 5.27 -10.79 3.67
CA HIS A 102 5.12 -9.44 3.10
C HIS A 102 5.21 -8.35 4.16
N ALA A 103 4.71 -8.62 5.37
CA ALA A 103 4.80 -7.66 6.48
C ALA A 103 6.25 -7.40 6.92
N ASP A 104 7.08 -8.45 6.99
CA ASP A 104 8.45 -8.32 7.42
C ASP A 104 9.29 -7.58 6.36
N ARG A 105 9.06 -7.82 5.05
CA ARG A 105 9.72 -7.07 3.97
C ARG A 105 9.30 -5.60 3.95
N TYR A 106 8.01 -5.31 4.09
CA TYR A 106 7.52 -3.92 4.19
C TYR A 106 8.13 -3.21 5.39
N ARG A 107 8.27 -3.89 6.54
CA ARG A 107 8.93 -3.34 7.73
C ARG A 107 10.37 -2.92 7.44
N VAL A 108 11.15 -3.77 6.78
CA VAL A 108 12.53 -3.45 6.37
C VAL A 108 12.55 -2.19 5.49
N ALA A 109 11.64 -2.11 4.51
CA ALA A 109 11.57 -0.97 3.59
C ALA A 109 11.21 0.35 4.30
N THR A 110 10.37 0.30 5.33
CA THR A 110 9.98 1.48 6.12
C THR A 110 11.01 1.90 7.17
N GLY A 111 11.98 1.04 7.49
CA GLY A 111 13.02 1.27 8.50
C GLY A 111 14.22 2.09 8.01
N LEU A 112 14.06 2.90 6.96
CA LEU A 112 15.12 3.75 6.43
C LEU A 112 15.63 4.72 7.49
N LYS A 113 16.96 4.81 7.61
CA LYS A 113 17.64 5.79 8.47
C LYS A 113 17.38 7.21 7.97
N ALA A 114 17.57 8.21 8.83
CA ALA A 114 17.39 9.63 8.46
C ALA A 114 18.25 10.07 7.25
N ASN A 115 19.48 9.55 7.15
CA ASN A 115 20.39 9.74 6.02
C ASN A 115 20.73 8.38 5.39
N PRO A 116 19.84 7.83 4.53
CA PRO A 116 20.07 6.53 3.92
C PRO A 116 21.13 6.62 2.83
N THR A 117 21.98 5.60 2.74
CA THR A 117 22.89 5.43 1.61
C THR A 117 22.12 4.98 0.37
N THR A 118 22.70 5.10 -0.82
CA THR A 118 22.10 4.56 -2.06
C THR A 118 21.88 3.05 -1.98
N GLU A 119 22.75 2.34 -1.24
CA GLU A 119 22.58 0.92 -0.94
C GLU A 119 21.34 0.65 -0.08
N ASP A 120 21.13 1.45 0.97
CA ASP A 120 19.93 1.34 1.81
C ASP A 120 18.66 1.61 1.00
N LEU A 121 18.69 2.61 0.12
CA LEU A 121 17.58 2.91 -0.78
C LEU A 121 17.31 1.76 -1.76
N ARG A 122 18.35 1.11 -2.30
CA ARG A 122 18.18 -0.04 -3.20
C ARG A 122 17.50 -1.20 -2.50
N ARG A 123 17.92 -1.52 -1.27
CA ARG A 123 17.29 -2.60 -0.48
C ARG A 123 15.84 -2.28 -0.17
N ALA A 124 15.54 -1.03 0.21
CA ALA A 124 14.16 -0.61 0.46
C ALA A 124 13.30 -0.71 -0.81
N LEU A 125 13.83 -0.28 -1.96
CA LEU A 125 13.17 -0.42 -3.25
C LEU A 125 12.83 -1.89 -3.54
N GLN A 126 13.84 -2.76 -3.50
CA GLN A 126 13.67 -4.19 -3.77
C GLN A 126 12.61 -4.81 -2.86
N ALA A 127 12.64 -4.49 -1.55
CA ALA A 127 11.64 -4.99 -0.61
C ALA A 127 10.20 -4.56 -0.96
N TYR A 128 9.98 -3.34 -1.46
CA TYR A 128 8.66 -2.94 -1.97
C TYR A 128 8.29 -3.65 -3.28
N LEU A 129 9.22 -3.72 -4.24
CA LEU A 129 8.95 -4.34 -5.54
C LEU A 129 8.70 -5.84 -5.43
N ASP A 130 9.44 -6.55 -4.57
CA ASP A 130 9.20 -7.97 -4.31
C ASP A 130 7.83 -8.20 -3.68
N THR A 131 7.40 -7.29 -2.79
CA THR A 131 6.04 -7.32 -2.25
C THR A 131 5.00 -7.15 -3.36
N ALA A 132 5.21 -6.19 -4.26
CA ALA A 132 4.31 -5.96 -5.39
C ALA A 132 4.26 -7.15 -6.36
N ARG A 133 5.42 -7.74 -6.68
CA ARG A 133 5.53 -8.94 -7.54
C ARG A 133 4.82 -10.14 -6.94
N ASP A 134 4.98 -10.38 -5.64
CA ASP A 134 4.30 -11.47 -4.95
C ASP A 134 2.77 -11.30 -5.01
N LEU A 135 2.26 -10.08 -4.77
CA LEU A 135 0.83 -9.79 -4.89
C LEU A 135 0.28 -10.03 -6.30
N CYS A 136 1.05 -9.66 -7.33
CA CYS A 136 0.72 -9.98 -8.72
C CYS A 136 0.77 -11.49 -9.02
N GLY A 137 1.77 -12.20 -8.48
CA GLY A 137 1.93 -13.65 -8.62
C GLY A 137 0.78 -14.43 -7.98
N ASP A 138 0.37 -14.02 -6.77
CA ASP A 138 -0.77 -14.59 -6.09
C ASP A 138 -2.06 -14.35 -6.87
N ALA A 139 -2.30 -13.11 -7.34
CA ALA A 139 -3.43 -12.74 -8.21
C ALA A 139 -3.60 -13.67 -9.40
N ARG A 140 -2.50 -14.01 -10.07
CA ARG A 140 -2.49 -14.93 -11.21
C ARG A 140 -2.85 -16.35 -10.81
N LYS A 141 -2.29 -16.86 -9.71
CA LYS A 141 -2.54 -18.23 -9.24
C LYS A 141 -4.02 -18.46 -8.95
N SER A 142 -4.70 -17.53 -8.29
CA SER A 142 -6.12 -17.75 -7.96
C SER A 142 -7.08 -17.48 -9.11
N HIS A 143 -6.67 -16.70 -10.12
CA HIS A 143 -7.42 -16.63 -11.38
C HIS A 143 -7.26 -17.90 -12.22
N HIS A 144 -6.14 -18.62 -12.07
CA HIS A 144 -5.84 -19.83 -12.83
C HIS A 144 -6.40 -21.12 -12.20
N VAL A 145 -7.05 -21.08 -11.03
CA VAL A 145 -7.81 -22.24 -10.53
C VAL A 145 -9.01 -22.44 -11.47
N PRO A 146 -8.98 -23.42 -12.39
CA PRO A 146 -10.09 -23.67 -13.28
C PRO A 146 -11.24 -24.24 -12.43
N ALA A 147 -12.48 -23.99 -12.84
CA ALA A 147 -13.69 -24.54 -12.22
C ALA A 147 -13.79 -26.09 -12.29
N GLU A 148 -12.69 -26.81 -12.51
CA GLU A 148 -12.66 -28.27 -12.66
C GLU A 148 -12.71 -29.03 -11.33
N GLU A 149 -12.34 -28.41 -10.20
CA GLU A 149 -12.38 -29.08 -8.89
C GLU A 149 -13.71 -28.90 -8.13
N THR A 150 -14.82 -28.74 -8.85
CA THR A 150 -16.18 -28.92 -8.29
C THR A 150 -16.92 -30.09 -8.94
N ARG A 151 -16.35 -30.73 -9.97
CA ARG A 151 -16.91 -31.97 -10.54
C ARG A 151 -16.29 -33.19 -9.86
N ARG A 152 -16.39 -33.29 -8.53
CA ARG A 152 -16.29 -34.59 -7.85
C ARG A 152 -17.60 -35.32 -8.18
N PRO A 153 -17.59 -36.43 -8.94
CA PRO A 153 -18.81 -37.18 -9.14
C PRO A 153 -19.28 -37.67 -7.77
N GLU A 154 -20.56 -37.45 -7.46
CA GLU A 154 -21.28 -38.31 -6.55
C GLU A 154 -21.07 -39.75 -7.05
N ILE A 155 -20.15 -40.45 -6.40
CA ILE A 155 -20.06 -41.90 -6.46
C ILE A 155 -21.31 -42.41 -5.75
N ALA A 156 -22.38 -42.56 -6.53
CA ALA A 156 -23.41 -43.54 -6.28
C ALA A 156 -22.77 -44.92 -6.44
N GLY A 157 -22.89 -45.75 -5.40
CA GLY A 157 -22.38 -47.11 -5.33
C GLY A 157 -22.43 -47.63 -3.91
#